data_AF-A0A7L7KZT0-F1
#
_entry.id   AF-A0A7L7KZT0-F1
#
_cell.length_a   1.000
_cell.length_b   1.000
_cell.length_c   1.000
_cell.angle_alpha   90.00
_cell.angle_beta   90.00
_cell.angle_gamma   90.00
#
_symmetry.space_group_name_H-M   'P 1'
#
loop_
_entity.id
_entity.type
_entity.pdbx_description
1 polymer ?
#
loop_
_entity_poly.entity_id
_entity_poly.type
_entity_poly.pdbx_seq_one_letter_code
_entity_poly.pdbx_strand_id
1 'polypeptide(L)'
;MIDDTYLTKKNGIYEVRGAAGSGKTYQLTKDIRKLSLSSNSIFIISYSNAAVDELKSRLNNPVLSISTIHSFCWKILSNLSLKIIKYNKDNNFSPDAFKDIKFNPQIIKKVTYEEGIPFFNNETGELFLSHNDIINLFIYSIKEIPELRMSISNTIDYLLIDEYQDTNGKFLQSIFEYLSPNCTIGLYGDPCQSIYLNEDTINISSRYDITSESLKNNY
;
A
#
# COMPACT_ATOMS: atom_id res chain seq x y z
N MET A 1 25.67 9.52 7.37
CA MET A 1 24.24 9.28 7.67
C MET A 1 23.47 10.48 7.15
N ILE A 2 22.30 10.25 6.56
CA ILE A 2 21.40 11.34 6.13
C ILE A 2 20.84 12.02 7.39
N ASP A 3 20.54 13.31 7.28
CA ASP A 3 19.73 14.04 8.26
C ASP A 3 18.38 13.34 8.45
N ASP A 4 17.95 13.13 9.69
CA ASP A 4 16.73 12.37 10.02
C ASP A 4 15.52 13.28 10.30
N THR A 5 15.62 14.56 9.92
CA THR A 5 14.55 15.55 9.98
C THR A 5 13.30 15.14 9.20
N TYR A 6 13.45 14.40 8.09
CA TYR A 6 12.29 13.90 7.32
C TYR A 6 11.36 12.99 8.13
N LEU A 7 11.86 12.31 9.17
CA LEU A 7 11.05 11.47 10.06
C LEU A 7 10.13 12.29 10.99
N THR A 8 10.40 13.59 11.14
CA THR A 8 9.56 14.50 11.95
C THR A 8 8.33 15.01 11.18
N LYS A 9 8.25 14.74 9.87
CA LYS A 9 7.11 15.12 9.03
C LYS A 9 5.86 14.42 9.54
N LYS A 10 4.89 15.22 10.00
CA LYS A 10 3.55 14.77 10.32
C LYS A 10 2.65 15.02 9.12
N ASN A 11 2.12 13.92 8.58
CA ASN A 11 1.31 13.90 7.37
C ASN A 11 2.11 14.31 6.12
N GLY A 12 1.76 13.73 4.99
CA GLY A 12 2.41 13.96 3.72
C GLY A 12 3.43 12.88 3.39
N ILE A 13 4.32 13.19 2.45
CA ILE A 13 5.16 12.19 1.80
C ILE A 13 6.63 12.58 1.95
N TYR A 14 7.47 11.60 2.26
CA TYR A 14 8.91 11.71 2.12
C TYR A 14 9.47 10.54 1.33
N GLU A 15 10.66 10.72 0.77
CA GLU A 15 11.32 9.76 -0.07
C GLU A 15 12.80 9.64 0.30
N VAL A 16 13.29 8.42 0.47
CA VAL A 16 14.70 8.08 0.65
C VAL A 16 15.19 7.35 -0.58
N ARG A 17 16.03 8.04 -1.36
CA ARG A 17 16.58 7.56 -2.64
C ARG A 17 17.93 6.90 -2.43
N GLY A 18 18.20 5.83 -3.15
CA GLY A 18 19.54 5.27 -3.21
C GLY A 18 19.71 4.18 -4.26
N ALA A 19 20.88 4.13 -4.90
CA ALA A 19 21.21 3.09 -5.87
C ALA A 19 21.19 1.69 -5.23
N ALA A 20 21.25 0.63 -6.07
CA ALA A 20 21.53 -0.71 -5.57
C ALA A 20 22.82 -0.71 -4.71
N GLY A 21 22.80 -1.38 -3.56
CA GLY A 21 23.94 -1.43 -2.64
C GLY A 21 24.18 -0.17 -1.78
N SER A 22 23.41 0.91 -1.94
CA SER A 22 23.57 2.15 -1.16
C SER A 22 23.17 2.06 0.32
N GLY A 23 22.62 0.91 0.76
CA GLY A 23 22.17 0.72 2.13
C GLY A 23 20.72 1.15 2.41
N LYS A 24 19.86 1.25 1.39
CA LYS A 24 18.42 1.57 1.54
C LYS A 24 17.74 0.78 2.64
N THR A 25 17.85 -0.54 2.60
CA THR A 25 17.19 -1.41 3.59
C THR A 25 17.77 -1.20 4.99
N TYR A 26 19.07 -0.88 5.10
CA TYR A 26 19.66 -0.49 6.38
C TYR A 26 19.04 0.82 6.89
N GLN A 27 18.90 1.83 6.04
CA GLN A 27 18.27 3.10 6.41
C GLN A 27 16.79 2.90 6.80
N LEU A 28 16.02 2.14 6.02
CA LEU A 28 14.63 1.78 6.35
C LEU A 28 14.53 1.13 7.74
N THR A 29 15.37 0.14 8.03
CA THR A 29 15.35 -0.52 9.36
C THR A 29 15.74 0.42 10.50
N LYS A 30 16.67 1.35 10.28
CA LYS A 30 17.03 2.39 11.24
C LYS A 30 15.85 3.33 11.51
N ASP A 31 15.18 3.77 10.46
CA ASP A 31 14.04 4.68 10.53
C ASP A 31 12.88 4.04 11.26
N ILE A 32 12.53 2.79 10.91
CA ILE A 32 11.50 2.01 11.60
C ILE A 32 11.77 1.93 13.10
N ARG A 33 13.00 1.64 13.51
CA ARG A 33 13.35 1.58 14.94
C ARG A 33 13.11 2.91 15.63
N LYS A 34 13.50 4.03 15.01
CA LYS A 34 13.26 5.37 15.56
C LYS A 34 11.77 5.70 15.65
N LEU A 35 11.02 5.46 14.57
CA LEU A 35 9.57 5.72 14.52
C LEU A 35 8.81 4.88 15.56
N SER A 36 9.24 3.62 15.76
CA SER A 36 8.62 2.69 16.71
C SER A 36 8.74 3.11 18.18
N LEU A 37 9.60 4.08 18.50
CA LEU A 37 9.65 4.70 19.83
C LEU A 37 8.47 5.63 20.10
N SER A 38 7.81 6.12 19.05
CA SER A 38 6.77 7.16 19.13
C SER A 38 5.42 6.73 18.54
N SER A 39 5.36 5.64 17.78
CA SER A 39 4.14 5.11 17.17
C SER A 39 4.17 3.59 17.11
N ASN A 40 3.03 2.97 17.37
CA ASN A 40 2.80 1.54 17.16
C ASN A 40 2.02 1.26 15.86
N SER A 41 1.58 2.30 15.15
CA SER A 41 0.71 2.22 13.97
C SER A 41 1.54 2.36 12.69
N ILE A 42 2.61 1.57 12.60
CA ILE A 42 3.57 1.58 11.48
C ILE A 42 3.30 0.36 10.60
N PHE A 43 2.98 0.62 9.33
CA PHE A 43 2.77 -0.38 8.29
C PHE A 43 3.92 -0.33 7.30
N ILE A 44 4.48 -1.50 6.97
CA ILE A 44 5.58 -1.62 6.02
C ILE A 44 5.13 -2.54 4.89
N ILE A 45 5.20 -2.02 3.67
CA ILE A 45 4.92 -2.73 2.44
C ILE A 45 6.24 -3.02 1.73
N SER A 46 6.44 -4.26 1.30
CA SER A 46 7.52 -4.63 0.38
C SER A 46 6.97 -5.47 -0.78
N TYR A 47 7.71 -5.56 -1.88
CA TYR A 47 7.23 -6.14 -3.13
C TYR A 47 6.99 -7.67 -3.05
N SER A 48 7.81 -8.40 -2.28
CA SER A 48 7.77 -9.87 -2.24
C SER A 48 7.72 -10.45 -0.83
N ASN A 49 7.23 -11.68 -0.68
CA ASN A 49 7.25 -12.40 0.59
C ASN A 49 8.68 -12.61 1.11
N ALA A 50 9.66 -12.84 0.22
CA ALA A 50 11.06 -12.97 0.61
C ALA A 50 11.62 -11.69 1.26
N ALA A 51 11.32 -10.52 0.66
CA ALA A 51 11.73 -9.23 1.21
C ALA A 51 11.01 -8.92 2.54
N VAL A 52 9.73 -9.31 2.67
CA VAL A 52 8.98 -9.24 3.93
C VAL A 52 9.66 -10.06 5.02
N ASP A 53 10.06 -11.29 4.73
CA ASP A 53 10.71 -12.19 5.69
C ASP A 53 12.11 -11.69 6.09
N GLU A 54 12.85 -11.14 5.13
CA GLU A 54 14.13 -10.47 5.38
C GLU A 54 13.98 -9.27 6.32
N LEU A 55 12.99 -8.40 6.08
CA LEU A 55 12.70 -7.25 6.95
C LEU A 55 12.27 -7.67 8.35
N LYS A 56 11.40 -8.69 8.47
CA LYS A 56 10.99 -9.26 9.76
C LYS A 56 12.19 -9.75 10.57
N SER A 57 13.08 -10.52 9.92
CA SER A 57 14.31 -11.04 10.54
C SER A 57 15.25 -9.93 11.03
N ARG A 58 15.36 -8.82 10.30
CA ARG A 58 16.21 -7.68 10.70
C ARG A 58 15.62 -6.86 11.85
N LEU A 59 14.31 -6.72 11.90
CA LEU A 59 13.63 -5.84 12.85
C LEU A 59 13.35 -6.55 14.18
N ASN A 60 13.11 -7.87 14.17
CA ASN A 60 12.80 -8.69 15.35
C ASN A 60 11.75 -8.06 16.28
N ASN A 61 10.79 -7.32 15.70
CA ASN A 61 9.73 -6.64 16.44
C ASN A 61 8.36 -7.20 16.00
N PRO A 62 7.68 -7.99 16.86
CA PRO A 62 6.43 -8.67 16.50
C PRO A 62 5.24 -7.70 16.36
N VAL A 63 5.36 -6.45 16.81
CA VAL A 63 4.28 -5.45 16.77
C VAL A 63 4.18 -4.79 15.38
N LEU A 64 5.26 -4.83 14.59
CA LEU A 64 5.30 -4.18 13.28
C LEU A 64 4.48 -4.96 12.23
N SER A 65 3.67 -4.23 11.47
CA SER A 65 2.89 -4.81 10.37
C SER A 65 3.72 -4.78 9.07
N ILE A 66 4.50 -5.84 8.83
CA ILE A 66 5.31 -6.00 7.60
C ILE A 66 4.61 -7.01 6.67
N SER A 67 4.27 -6.59 5.46
CA SER A 67 3.53 -7.42 4.51
C SER A 67 3.74 -7.02 3.05
N THR A 68 3.27 -7.85 2.11
CA THR A 68 3.11 -7.43 0.71
C THR A 68 1.96 -6.44 0.56
N ILE A 69 1.88 -5.75 -0.59
CA ILE A 69 0.76 -4.84 -0.90
C ILE A 69 -0.60 -5.55 -0.80
N HIS A 70 -0.71 -6.77 -1.33
CA HIS A 70 -1.97 -7.53 -1.32
C HIS A 70 -2.39 -7.90 0.09
N SER A 71 -1.44 -8.39 0.90
CA SER A 71 -1.68 -8.74 2.30
C SER A 71 -2.06 -7.52 3.13
N PHE A 72 -1.44 -6.36 2.86
CA PHE A 72 -1.81 -5.09 3.47
C PHE A 72 -3.25 -4.71 3.13
N CYS A 73 -3.61 -4.67 1.83
CA CYS A 73 -4.97 -4.32 1.39
C CYS A 73 -6.01 -5.28 1.98
N TRP A 74 -5.76 -6.59 1.96
CA TRP A 74 -6.67 -7.56 2.56
C TRP A 74 -6.80 -7.41 4.08
N LYS A 75 -5.70 -7.16 4.79
CA LYS A 75 -5.73 -6.89 6.24
C LYS A 75 -6.64 -5.71 6.57
N ILE A 76 -6.58 -4.63 5.79
CA ILE A 76 -7.44 -3.45 5.98
C ILE A 76 -8.91 -3.75 5.62
N LEU A 77 -9.15 -4.48 4.54
CA LEU A 77 -10.49 -4.60 3.96
C LEU A 77 -11.28 -5.81 4.45
N SER A 78 -10.64 -6.89 4.88
CA SER A 78 -11.26 -8.21 5.11
C SER A 78 -12.59 -8.13 5.89
N ASN A 79 -12.59 -7.45 7.04
CA ASN A 79 -13.77 -7.31 7.90
C ASN A 79 -14.92 -6.46 7.31
N LEU A 80 -14.62 -5.60 6.33
CA LEU A 80 -15.59 -4.69 5.71
C LEU A 80 -15.85 -5.00 4.24
N SER A 81 -15.12 -5.95 3.65
CA SER A 81 -15.09 -6.29 2.24
C SER A 81 -16.50 -6.49 1.65
N LEU A 82 -17.36 -7.25 2.33
CA LEU A 82 -18.75 -7.46 1.93
C LEU A 82 -19.56 -6.16 1.92
N LYS A 83 -19.38 -5.30 2.93
CA LYS A 83 -20.09 -4.02 3.03
C LYS A 83 -19.64 -3.06 1.94
N ILE A 84 -18.34 -3.00 1.67
CA ILE A 84 -17.73 -2.17 0.62
C ILE A 84 -18.25 -2.61 -0.74
N ILE A 85 -18.24 -3.91 -1.03
CA ILE A 85 -18.78 -4.45 -2.28
C ILE A 85 -20.25 -4.09 -2.45
N LYS A 86 -21.07 -4.17 -1.40
CA LYS A 86 -22.49 -3.78 -1.45
C LYS A 86 -22.71 -2.28 -1.55
N TYR A 87 -21.76 -1.46 -1.13
CA TYR A 87 -21.80 0.00 -1.25
C TYR A 87 -21.59 0.46 -2.70
N ASN A 88 -20.99 -0.38 -3.55
CA ASN A 88 -20.70 -0.09 -4.94
C ASN A 88 -21.94 -0.05 -5.85
N LYS A 89 -22.72 1.02 -5.71
CA LYS A 89 -23.97 1.26 -6.46
C LYS A 89 -23.75 1.66 -7.91
N ASP A 90 -22.64 2.35 -8.19
CA ASP A 90 -22.35 2.92 -9.51
C ASP A 90 -21.43 2.04 -10.37
N ASN A 91 -21.10 0.83 -9.90
CA ASN A 91 -20.16 -0.10 -10.56
C ASN A 91 -18.76 0.50 -10.81
N ASN A 92 -18.30 1.41 -9.94
CA ASN A 92 -16.93 1.94 -9.97
C ASN A 92 -15.87 0.89 -9.62
N PHE A 93 -16.29 -0.26 -9.11
CA PHE A 93 -15.49 -1.47 -8.94
C PHE A 93 -16.19 -2.66 -9.59
N SER A 94 -15.45 -3.57 -10.23
CA SER A 94 -15.97 -4.85 -10.70
C SER A 94 -14.91 -5.92 -10.49
N PRO A 95 -15.20 -6.98 -9.74
CA PRO A 95 -14.26 -8.08 -9.55
C PRO A 95 -13.97 -8.80 -10.87
N ASP A 96 -12.77 -9.33 -11.01
CA ASP A 96 -12.32 -10.11 -12.16
C ASP A 96 -13.21 -11.34 -12.41
N ALA A 97 -13.78 -11.93 -11.36
CA ALA A 97 -14.74 -13.04 -11.42
C ALA A 97 -16.02 -12.71 -12.22
N PHE A 98 -16.29 -11.42 -12.46
CA PHE A 98 -17.44 -10.92 -13.21
C PHE A 98 -17.02 -10.19 -14.50
N LYS A 99 -15.85 -10.50 -15.08
CA LYS A 99 -15.41 -9.88 -16.35
C LYS A 99 -16.36 -10.15 -17.52
N ASP A 100 -16.88 -11.38 -17.60
CA ASP A 100 -17.71 -11.83 -18.72
C ASP A 100 -19.22 -11.81 -18.42
N ILE A 101 -19.60 -11.45 -17.19
CA ILE A 101 -20.99 -11.50 -16.70
C ILE A 101 -21.31 -10.20 -15.97
N LYS A 102 -22.53 -9.70 -16.10
CA LYS A 102 -22.96 -8.49 -15.38
C LYS A 102 -22.76 -8.66 -13.86
N PHE A 103 -21.91 -7.82 -13.30
CA PHE A 103 -21.66 -7.76 -11.87
C PHE A 103 -22.93 -7.35 -11.10
N ASN A 104 -23.25 -8.11 -10.05
CA ASN A 104 -24.34 -7.80 -9.13
C ASN A 104 -23.84 -7.92 -7.68
N PRO A 105 -23.61 -6.81 -6.96
CA PRO A 105 -23.16 -6.87 -5.58
C PRO A 105 -24.12 -7.58 -4.61
N GLN A 106 -25.42 -7.62 -4.93
CA GLN A 106 -26.45 -8.08 -3.99
C GLN A 106 -26.46 -9.60 -3.79
N ILE A 107 -25.97 -10.35 -4.78
CA ILE A 107 -25.90 -11.83 -4.69
C ILE A 107 -24.71 -12.30 -3.84
N ILE A 108 -23.78 -11.40 -3.51
CA ILE A 108 -22.58 -11.72 -2.74
C ILE A 108 -22.94 -11.77 -1.26
N LYS A 109 -22.58 -12.89 -0.63
CA LYS A 109 -22.80 -13.19 0.79
C LYS A 109 -21.50 -13.23 1.59
N LYS A 110 -20.39 -13.58 0.93
CA LYS A 110 -19.06 -13.65 1.54
C LYS A 110 -18.01 -13.24 0.52
N VAL A 111 -16.96 -12.58 1.00
CA VAL A 111 -15.80 -12.19 0.20
C VAL A 111 -14.58 -12.84 0.84
N THR A 112 -13.79 -13.49 0.00
CA THR A 112 -12.56 -14.18 0.40
C THR A 112 -11.45 -13.76 -0.57
N TYR A 113 -10.22 -13.73 -0.08
CA TYR A 113 -9.03 -13.50 -0.87
C TYR A 113 -8.02 -14.61 -0.57
N GLU A 114 -7.63 -15.32 -1.61
CA GLU A 114 -6.63 -16.39 -1.59
C GLU A 114 -5.76 -16.27 -2.84
N GLU A 115 -4.57 -16.86 -2.80
CA GLU A 115 -3.72 -16.95 -3.99
C GLU A 115 -4.37 -17.94 -4.96
N GLY A 116 -5.02 -17.44 -6.01
CA GLY A 116 -5.79 -18.27 -6.94
C GLY A 116 -6.51 -17.51 -8.04
N ILE A 117 -7.25 -18.26 -8.85
CA ILE A 117 -8.09 -17.70 -9.93
C ILE A 117 -9.32 -17.07 -9.28
N PRO A 118 -9.69 -15.82 -9.63
CA PRO A 118 -10.91 -15.21 -9.13
C PRO A 118 -12.14 -15.97 -9.63
N PHE A 119 -13.09 -16.26 -8.75
CA PHE A 119 -14.35 -16.89 -9.13
C PHE A 119 -15.49 -16.51 -8.19
N PHE A 120 -16.72 -16.68 -8.67
CA PHE A 120 -17.92 -16.52 -7.87
C PHE A 120 -18.68 -17.84 -7.81
N ASN A 121 -18.95 -18.34 -6.60
CA ASN A 121 -19.76 -19.51 -6.38
C ASN A 121 -21.24 -19.10 -6.32
N ASN A 122 -22.00 -19.44 -7.36
CA ASN A 122 -23.43 -19.10 -7.48
C ASN A 122 -24.30 -19.78 -6.40
N GLU A 123 -23.91 -20.94 -5.88
CA GLU A 123 -24.67 -21.68 -4.88
C GLU A 123 -24.50 -21.06 -3.49
N THR A 124 -23.25 -20.76 -3.11
CA THR A 124 -22.92 -20.23 -1.77
C THR A 124 -23.00 -18.70 -1.70
N GLY A 125 -22.88 -18.01 -2.84
CA GLY A 125 -22.72 -16.56 -2.89
C GLY A 125 -21.34 -16.08 -2.44
N GLU A 126 -20.33 -16.95 -2.46
CA GLU A 126 -18.95 -16.60 -2.10
C GLU A 126 -18.17 -16.08 -3.30
N LEU A 127 -17.56 -14.90 -3.13
CA LEU A 127 -16.69 -14.27 -4.10
C LEU A 127 -15.23 -14.40 -3.68
N PHE A 128 -14.41 -14.98 -4.56
CA PHE A 128 -12.96 -15.08 -4.43
C PHE A 128 -12.30 -14.00 -5.28
N LEU A 129 -11.58 -13.09 -4.62
CA LEU A 129 -10.89 -11.97 -5.24
C LEU A 129 -9.49 -12.34 -5.70
N SER A 130 -9.07 -11.79 -6.84
CA SER A 130 -7.68 -11.85 -7.30
C SER A 130 -6.77 -10.83 -6.58
N HIS A 131 -5.45 -10.92 -6.83
CA HIS A 131 -4.48 -9.89 -6.45
C HIS A 131 -4.84 -8.48 -6.99
N ASN A 132 -5.29 -8.42 -8.24
CA ASN A 132 -5.68 -7.15 -8.86
C ASN A 132 -6.98 -6.62 -8.24
N ASP A 133 -7.94 -7.51 -7.98
CA ASP A 133 -9.20 -7.14 -7.33
C ASP A 133 -8.99 -6.51 -5.97
N ILE A 134 -8.08 -7.06 -5.14
CA ILE A 134 -7.87 -6.53 -3.79
C ILE A 134 -7.23 -5.14 -3.80
N ILE A 135 -6.33 -4.87 -4.75
CA ILE A 135 -5.76 -3.53 -4.95
C ILE A 135 -6.84 -2.56 -5.43
N ASN A 136 -7.64 -2.96 -6.43
CA ASN A 136 -8.70 -2.10 -6.97
C ASN A 136 -9.82 -1.84 -5.96
N LEU A 137 -10.16 -2.83 -5.13
CA LEU A 137 -11.13 -2.68 -4.05
C LEU A 137 -10.61 -1.70 -2.99
N PHE A 138 -9.31 -1.74 -2.67
CA PHE A 138 -8.68 -0.78 -1.76
C PHE A 138 -8.74 0.65 -2.31
N ILE A 139 -8.34 0.83 -3.57
CA ILE A 139 -8.39 2.13 -4.25
C ILE A 139 -9.83 2.68 -4.27
N TYR A 140 -10.79 1.84 -4.65
CA TYR A 140 -12.22 2.17 -4.60
C TYR A 140 -12.66 2.60 -3.20
N SER A 141 -12.25 1.85 -2.18
CA SER A 141 -12.61 2.10 -0.78
C SER A 141 -12.16 3.48 -0.29
N ILE A 142 -10.89 3.83 -0.51
CA ILE A 142 -10.36 5.11 -0.03
C ILE A 142 -10.83 6.30 -0.88
N LYS A 143 -11.15 6.07 -2.15
CA LYS A 143 -11.63 7.11 -3.06
C LYS A 143 -13.10 7.44 -2.82
N GLU A 144 -13.96 6.42 -2.81
CA GLU A 144 -15.42 6.57 -2.90
C GLU A 144 -16.12 6.51 -1.54
N ILE A 145 -15.44 6.06 -0.47
CA ILE A 145 -16.03 5.91 0.87
C ILE A 145 -15.28 6.80 1.89
N PRO A 146 -15.68 8.08 2.06
CA PRO A 146 -14.96 9.04 2.91
C PRO A 146 -14.78 8.58 4.36
N GLU A 147 -15.79 7.94 4.95
CA GLU A 147 -15.73 7.44 6.34
C GLU A 147 -14.66 6.35 6.50
N LEU A 148 -14.58 5.45 5.52
CA LEU A 148 -13.58 4.38 5.51
C LEU A 148 -12.19 4.95 5.26
N ARG A 149 -12.03 5.91 4.33
CA ARG A 149 -10.79 6.65 4.13
C ARG A 149 -10.28 7.26 5.44
N MET A 150 -11.12 7.99 6.15
CA MET A 150 -10.75 8.62 7.42
C MET A 150 -10.41 7.59 8.50
N SER A 151 -11.17 6.50 8.59
CA SER A 151 -10.90 5.42 9.54
C SER A 151 -9.54 4.76 9.27
N ILE A 152 -9.24 4.47 7.99
CA ILE A 152 -7.96 3.90 7.56
C ILE A 152 -6.82 4.87 7.87
N SER A 153 -6.93 6.13 7.44
CA SER A 153 -5.85 7.10 7.64
C SER A 153 -5.55 7.38 9.11
N ASN A 154 -6.58 7.40 9.97
CA ASN A 154 -6.40 7.60 11.41
C ASN A 154 -5.82 6.37 12.13
N THR A 155 -5.85 5.20 11.49
CA THR A 155 -5.26 3.96 12.03
C THR A 155 -3.80 3.82 11.62
N ILE A 156 -3.33 4.56 10.62
CA ILE A 156 -1.99 4.47 10.05
C ILE A 156 -1.26 5.75 10.38
N ASP A 157 -0.29 5.72 11.30
CA ASP A 157 0.57 6.89 11.52
C ASP A 157 1.62 6.97 10.40
N TYR A 158 2.21 5.81 10.09
CA TYR A 158 3.26 5.68 9.08
C TYR A 158 2.98 4.51 8.13
N LEU A 159 2.98 4.79 6.83
CA LEU A 159 2.97 3.80 5.75
C LEU A 159 4.30 3.84 5.01
N LEU A 160 5.16 2.86 5.24
CA LEU A 160 6.49 2.77 4.64
C LEU A 160 6.45 1.78 3.48
N ILE A 161 7.02 2.17 2.34
CA ILE A 161 7.03 1.35 1.11
C ILE A 161 8.47 1.14 0.70
N ASP A 162 8.91 -0.10 0.78
CA ASP A 162 10.20 -0.58 0.32
C ASP A 162 10.13 -0.95 -1.17
N GLU A 163 11.20 -0.66 -1.91
CA GLU A 163 11.31 -0.81 -3.37
C GLU A 163 10.06 -0.26 -4.10
N TYR A 164 9.71 1.00 -3.80
CA TYR A 164 8.46 1.60 -4.29
C TYR A 164 8.37 1.64 -5.82
N GLN A 165 9.50 1.63 -6.54
CA GLN A 165 9.53 1.60 -8.01
C GLN A 165 8.93 0.33 -8.60
N ASP A 166 8.87 -0.76 -7.83
CA ASP A 166 8.28 -2.05 -8.24
C ASP A 166 6.81 -2.19 -7.78
N THR A 167 6.25 -1.13 -7.16
CA THR A 167 4.87 -1.13 -6.65
C THR A 167 3.86 -0.65 -7.71
N ASN A 168 2.59 -1.03 -7.55
CA ASN A 168 1.50 -0.60 -8.42
C ASN A 168 1.31 0.93 -8.41
N GLY A 169 1.44 1.57 -9.58
CA GLY A 169 1.34 3.03 -9.70
C GLY A 169 -0.03 3.63 -9.31
N LYS A 170 -1.13 2.94 -9.64
CA LYS A 170 -2.49 3.40 -9.26
C LYS A 170 -2.67 3.36 -7.74
N PHE A 171 -2.12 2.34 -7.08
CA PHE A 171 -2.08 2.28 -5.63
C PHE A 171 -1.29 3.45 -5.04
N LEU A 172 -0.05 3.68 -5.50
CA LEU A 172 0.78 4.80 -5.02
C LEU A 172 0.08 6.14 -5.19
N GLN A 173 -0.49 6.40 -6.37
CA GLN A 173 -1.25 7.63 -6.61
C GLN A 173 -2.42 7.77 -5.63
N SER A 174 -3.16 6.68 -5.38
CA SER A 174 -4.32 6.72 -4.51
C SER A 174 -3.95 7.00 -3.05
N ILE A 175 -2.86 6.42 -2.52
CA ILE A 175 -2.44 6.69 -1.14
C ILE A 175 -1.89 8.11 -1.00
N PHE A 176 -1.22 8.65 -2.03
CA PHE A 176 -0.75 10.03 -2.02
C PHE A 176 -1.93 11.02 -2.03
N GLU A 177 -2.92 10.78 -2.87
CA GLU A 177 -4.09 11.67 -2.98
C GLU A 177 -5.00 11.61 -1.74
N TYR A 178 -5.26 10.40 -1.23
CA TYR A 178 -6.33 10.19 -0.24
C TYR A 178 -5.85 9.92 1.19
N LEU A 179 -4.65 9.36 1.39
CA LEU A 179 -4.16 9.00 2.73
C LEU A 179 -3.10 9.97 3.27
N SER A 180 -2.20 10.46 2.42
CA SER A 180 -1.12 11.36 2.84
C SER A 180 -1.57 12.63 3.57
N PRO A 181 -2.78 13.20 3.38
CA PRO A 181 -3.21 14.35 4.18
C PRO A 181 -3.33 14.08 5.69
N ASN A 182 -3.51 12.81 6.07
CA ASN A 182 -3.81 12.38 7.44
C ASN A 182 -2.79 11.37 8.01
N CYS A 183 -1.87 10.86 7.20
CA CYS A 183 -0.79 9.98 7.63
C CYS A 183 0.52 10.28 6.90
N THR A 184 1.64 9.81 7.46
CA THR A 184 2.95 9.97 6.83
C THR A 184 3.27 8.77 5.93
N ILE A 185 3.62 9.02 4.67
CA ILE A 185 4.03 7.99 3.72
C ILE A 185 5.53 8.11 3.45
N GLY A 186 6.28 7.04 3.70
CA GLY A 186 7.72 6.98 3.49
C GLY A 186 8.07 6.05 2.33
N LEU A 187 8.70 6.58 1.29
CA LEU A 187 9.11 5.82 0.11
C LEU A 187 10.61 5.51 0.17
N TYR A 188 11.00 4.25 -0.02
CA TYR A 188 12.39 3.81 -0.05
C TYR A 188 12.65 3.09 -1.36
N GLY A 189 13.57 3.58 -2.18
CA GLY A 189 13.77 3.02 -3.52
C GLY A 189 14.79 3.74 -4.37
N ASP A 190 14.89 3.32 -5.63
CA ASP A 190 15.75 3.95 -6.63
C ASP A 190 14.93 4.51 -7.80
N PRO A 191 14.75 5.84 -7.89
CA PRO A 191 14.03 6.46 -9.00
C PRO A 191 14.72 6.28 -10.35
N CYS A 192 16.01 5.93 -10.40
CA CYS A 192 16.69 5.65 -11.67
C CYS A 192 16.40 4.22 -12.18
N GLN A 193 15.97 3.30 -11.31
CA GLN A 193 15.58 1.93 -11.68
C GLN A 193 14.09 1.79 -12.01
N SER A 194 13.32 2.88 -11.92
CA SER A 194 11.91 2.87 -12.34
C SER A 194 11.81 2.86 -13.86
N ILE A 195 11.95 1.69 -14.47
CA ILE A 195 11.48 1.44 -15.85
C ILE A 195 9.93 1.45 -15.90
N TYR A 196 9.25 1.57 -14.75
CA TYR A 196 7.78 1.49 -14.60
C TYR A 196 7.02 2.81 -14.70
N LEU A 197 7.62 3.82 -15.33
CA LEU A 197 6.92 5.00 -15.80
C LEU A 197 6.30 4.73 -17.20
N ASN A 198 5.54 3.65 -17.36
CA ASN A 198 4.79 3.37 -18.60
C ASN A 198 3.48 4.18 -18.61
N GLU A 199 3.25 4.93 -19.70
CA GLU A 199 2.08 5.72 -20.20
C GLU A 199 1.16 6.49 -19.22
N ASP A 200 1.02 6.07 -17.96
CA ASP A 200 0.35 6.74 -16.85
C ASP A 200 1.35 7.54 -15.97
N THR A 201 2.34 8.17 -16.60
CA THR A 201 3.42 8.96 -15.99
C THR A 201 2.90 10.23 -15.32
N ILE A 202 2.21 10.09 -14.19
CA ILE A 202 2.11 11.21 -13.26
C ILE A 202 3.50 11.36 -12.67
N ASN A 203 4.16 12.47 -12.99
CA ASN A 203 5.35 12.91 -12.29
C ASN A 203 4.91 13.24 -10.85
N ILE A 204 4.90 12.22 -9.99
CA ILE A 204 4.41 12.27 -8.61
C ILE A 204 5.07 13.45 -7.88
N SER A 205 6.34 13.73 -8.17
CA SER A 205 7.09 14.86 -7.59
C SER A 205 6.58 16.24 -8.00
N SER A 206 5.90 16.37 -9.13
CA SER A 206 5.32 17.64 -9.60
C SER A 206 3.92 17.91 -9.05
N ARG A 207 3.22 16.86 -8.61
CA ARG A 207 1.82 16.94 -8.13
C ARG A 207 1.70 16.91 -6.61
N TYR A 208 2.68 16.32 -5.92
CA TYR A 208 2.68 16.18 -4.47
C TYR A 208 3.97 16.77 -3.88
N ASP A 209 3.84 17.45 -2.73
CA ASP A 209 4.98 17.97 -1.98
C ASP A 209 5.75 16.82 -1.30
N ILE A 210 6.79 16.34 -1.97
CA ILE A 210 7.65 15.24 -1.50
C ILE A 210 8.96 15.80 -0.96
N THR A 211 9.25 15.49 0.29
CA THR A 211 10.55 15.75 0.89
C THR A 211 11.50 14.59 0.54
N SER A 212 12.46 14.81 -0.35
CA SER A 212 13.38 13.76 -0.82
C SER A 212 14.77 13.89 -0.19
N GLU A 213 15.32 12.75 0.21
CA GLU A 213 16.67 12.59 0.73
C GLU A 213 17.44 11.54 -0.07
N SER A 214 18.73 11.78 -0.35
CA SER A 214 19.57 10.85 -1.12
C SER A 214 20.65 10.22 -0.26
N LEU A 215 20.73 8.88 -0.27
CA LEU A 215 21.86 8.14 0.31
C LEU A 215 23.10 8.42 -0.52
N LYS A 216 24.17 8.92 0.11
CA LYS A 216 25.47 9.05 -0.55
C LYS A 216 25.95 7.65 -0.94
N ASN A 217 26.31 7.48 -2.21
CA ASN A 217 27.03 6.29 -2.64
C ASN A 217 28.35 6.25 -1.86
N ASN A 218 28.49 5.29 -0.93
CA ASN A 218 29.78 4.95 -0.36
C ASN A 218 30.55 4.17 -1.44
N TYR A 219 31.19 4.89 -2.36
CA TYR A 219 32.31 4.35 -3.12
C TYR A 219 33.61 4.70 -2.39
#